data_AF-A0A377IXW6-F1
#
_entry.id   AF-A0A377IXW6-F1
#
_cell.length_a   1.000
_cell.length_b   1.000
_cell.length_c   1.000
_cell.angle_alpha   90.00
_cell.angle_beta   90.00
_cell.angle_gamma   90.00
#
_symmetry.space_group_name_H-M   'P 1'
#
loop_
_entity.id
_entity.type
_entity.pdbx_description
1 polymer ?
#
loop_
_entity_poly.entity_id
_entity_poly.type
_entity_poly.pdbx_seq_one_letter_code
_entity_poly.pdbx_strand_id
1 'polypeptide(L)'
;MATRNQRQRKKMHLAEFQELGFLVNWQFAEGTSLETIDDTVDRFIAEVVQPNGLAYEGSGYLHWEGLICLEKIGKCDESHRQLVQQWLEKNGLQQIEVSQLFDIWWDYPAK
;
A
#
# COMPACT_ATOMS: atom_id res chain seq x y z
N MET A 1 31.76 9.27 -8.55
CA MET A 1 30.47 8.57 -8.74
C MET A 1 29.88 9.03 -10.06
N ALA A 2 29.53 8.11 -10.96
CA ALA A 2 28.97 8.50 -12.26
C ALA A 2 27.60 9.17 -12.09
N THR A 3 27.47 10.42 -12.49
CA THR A 3 26.21 11.15 -12.48
C THR A 3 25.29 10.56 -13.55
N ARG A 4 24.18 9.94 -13.14
CA ARG A 4 23.18 9.35 -14.03
C ARG A 4 22.39 10.45 -14.74
N ASN A 5 22.21 10.34 -16.05
CA ASN A 5 21.37 11.27 -16.81
C ASN A 5 19.88 11.03 -16.55
N GLN A 6 19.00 11.94 -16.99
CA GLN A 6 17.57 11.87 -16.71
C GLN A 6 16.92 10.56 -17.22
N ARG A 7 17.25 10.13 -18.44
CA ARG A 7 16.73 8.88 -19.01
C ARG A 7 17.12 7.67 -18.17
N GLN A 8 18.35 7.63 -17.67
CA GLN A 8 18.84 6.57 -16.79
C GLN A 8 18.11 6.58 -15.44
N ARG A 9 17.93 7.77 -14.82
CA ARG A 9 17.18 7.88 -13.57
C ARG A 9 15.72 7.42 -13.73
N LYS A 10 15.07 7.78 -14.84
CA LYS A 10 13.72 7.28 -15.18
C LYS A 10 13.69 5.76 -15.33
N LYS A 11 14.63 5.19 -16.10
CA LYS A 11 14.69 3.74 -16.34
C LYS A 11 14.90 2.94 -15.05
N MET A 12 15.60 3.51 -14.07
CA MET A 12 15.92 2.84 -12.80
C MET A 12 15.03 3.29 -11.64
N HIS A 13 14.00 4.12 -11.87
CA HIS A 13 13.13 4.67 -10.81
C HIS A 13 13.92 5.36 -9.67
N LEU A 14 14.87 6.23 -10.03
CA LEU A 14 15.72 6.95 -9.06
C LEU A 14 15.40 8.44 -8.99
N ALA A 15 15.77 9.06 -7.87
CA ALA A 15 15.66 10.49 -7.63
C ALA A 15 14.23 11.02 -7.83
N GLU A 16 13.97 11.82 -8.87
CA GLU A 16 12.63 12.35 -9.18
C GLU A 16 11.63 11.28 -9.64
N PHE A 17 12.09 10.07 -9.95
CA PHE A 17 11.28 8.92 -10.33
C PHE A 17 11.21 7.85 -9.23
N GLN A 18 11.74 8.16 -8.04
CA GLN A 18 11.65 7.24 -6.90
C GLN A 18 10.21 7.18 -6.39
N GLU A 19 9.74 5.95 -6.17
CA GLU A 19 8.41 5.67 -5.66
C GLU A 19 8.52 5.04 -4.28
N LEU A 20 7.95 5.72 -3.28
CA LEU A 20 7.86 5.18 -1.93
C LEU A 20 6.46 4.66 -1.69
N GLY A 21 6.39 3.44 -1.18
CA GLY A 21 5.17 2.77 -0.77
C GLY A 21 5.37 2.05 0.55
N PHE A 22 4.34 1.32 0.96
CA PHE A 22 4.38 0.51 2.17
C PHE A 22 3.50 -0.72 2.01
N LEU A 23 3.83 -1.79 2.72
CA LEU A 23 2.99 -2.97 2.81
C LEU A 23 1.92 -2.76 3.87
N VAL A 24 0.76 -3.33 3.61
CA VAL A 24 -0.36 -3.38 4.54
C VAL A 24 -0.94 -4.79 4.53
N ASN A 25 -0.97 -5.39 5.71
CA ASN A 25 -1.55 -6.71 5.93
C ASN A 25 -2.61 -6.62 7.03
N TRP A 26 -3.65 -7.42 6.92
CA TRP A 26 -4.67 -7.56 7.96
C TRP A 26 -5.38 -8.91 7.85
N GLN A 27 -6.20 -9.19 8.84
CA GLN A 27 -7.03 -10.38 8.89
C GLN A 27 -8.50 -10.04 9.11
N PHE A 28 -9.36 -10.81 8.45
CA PHE A 28 -10.77 -10.89 8.74
C PHE A 28 -11.01 -11.91 9.87
N ALA A 29 -12.08 -11.71 10.64
CA ALA A 29 -12.47 -12.68 11.66
C ALA A 29 -12.77 -14.04 11.03
N GLU A 30 -12.51 -15.13 11.76
CA GLU A 30 -12.88 -16.47 11.32
C GLU A 30 -14.37 -16.57 11.01
N GLY A 31 -14.71 -17.21 9.89
CA GLY A 31 -16.09 -17.35 9.44
C GLY A 31 -16.66 -16.12 8.71
N THR A 32 -15.87 -15.07 8.46
CA THR A 32 -16.27 -13.96 7.58
C THR A 32 -16.58 -14.51 6.19
N SER A 33 -17.73 -14.14 5.61
CA SER A 33 -18.14 -14.58 4.28
C SER A 33 -17.33 -13.89 3.18
N LEU A 34 -17.24 -14.53 2.02
CA LEU A 34 -16.62 -13.93 0.82
C LEU A 34 -17.24 -12.58 0.46
N GLU A 35 -18.57 -12.48 0.50
CA GLU A 35 -19.29 -11.23 0.21
C GLU A 35 -18.87 -10.09 1.14
N THR A 36 -18.72 -10.37 2.44
CA THR A 36 -18.26 -9.34 3.41
C THR A 36 -16.80 -8.97 3.19
N ILE A 37 -15.95 -9.93 2.79
CA ILE A 37 -14.55 -9.64 2.42
C ILE A 37 -14.51 -8.71 1.21
N ASP A 38 -15.21 -9.08 0.13
CA ASP A 38 -15.26 -8.31 -1.11
C ASP A 38 -15.81 -6.89 -0.85
N ASP A 39 -16.95 -6.76 -0.16
CA ASP A 39 -17.54 -5.47 0.20
C ASP A 39 -16.60 -4.60 1.04
N THR A 40 -15.84 -5.21 1.96
CA THR A 40 -14.90 -4.47 2.81
C THR A 40 -13.71 -3.96 2.01
N VAL A 41 -13.16 -4.77 1.10
CA VAL A 41 -12.06 -4.36 0.23
C VAL A 41 -12.51 -3.29 -0.76
N ASP A 42 -13.71 -3.42 -1.35
CA ASP A 42 -14.28 -2.39 -2.23
C ASP A 42 -14.46 -1.06 -1.49
N ARG A 43 -14.97 -1.10 -0.25
CA ARG A 43 -15.06 0.09 0.59
C ARG A 43 -13.71 0.67 0.94
N PHE A 44 -12.71 -0.16 1.26
CA PHE A 44 -11.35 0.30 1.52
C PHE A 44 -10.80 1.08 0.31
N ILE A 45 -11.00 0.55 -0.89
CA ILE A 45 -10.55 1.20 -2.12
C ILE A 45 -11.29 2.52 -2.36
N ALA A 46 -12.61 2.52 -2.23
CA ALA A 46 -13.45 3.69 -2.50
C ALA A 46 -13.32 4.80 -1.45
N GLU A 47 -13.15 4.45 -0.18
CA GLU A 47 -13.12 5.41 0.94
C GLU A 47 -11.71 5.92 1.26
N VAL A 48 -10.67 5.11 1.01
CA VAL A 48 -9.29 5.43 1.39
C VAL A 48 -8.36 5.54 0.19
N VAL A 49 -8.32 4.51 -0.67
CA VAL A 49 -7.28 4.43 -1.71
C VAL A 49 -7.50 5.50 -2.78
N GLN A 50 -8.66 5.50 -3.44
CA GLN A 50 -8.95 6.39 -4.56
C GLN A 50 -9.00 7.88 -4.16
N PRO A 51 -9.68 8.29 -3.07
CA PRO A 51 -9.80 9.73 -2.74
C PRO A 51 -8.47 10.38 -2.38
N ASN A 52 -7.49 9.59 -1.94
CA ASN A 52 -6.17 10.06 -1.53
C ASN A 52 -5.11 9.88 -2.63
N GLY A 53 -5.52 9.54 -3.85
CA GLY A 53 -4.62 9.37 -5.00
C GLY A 53 -3.62 8.22 -4.81
N LEU A 54 -4.01 7.22 -4.02
CA LEU A 54 -3.22 6.02 -3.79
C LEU A 54 -3.57 4.94 -4.83
N ALA A 55 -2.63 4.04 -5.06
CA ALA A 55 -2.84 2.77 -5.73
C ALA A 55 -2.67 1.65 -4.72
N TYR A 56 -3.49 0.61 -4.87
CA TYR A 56 -3.49 -0.57 -4.02
C TYR A 56 -3.42 -1.83 -4.87
N GLU A 57 -2.42 -2.66 -4.59
CA GLU A 57 -2.30 -4.01 -5.14
C GLU A 57 -2.32 -4.98 -3.96
N GLY A 58 -3.31 -5.88 -3.92
CA GLY A 58 -3.43 -6.82 -2.82
C GLY A 58 -4.19 -8.07 -3.20
N SER A 59 -4.02 -9.10 -2.38
CA SER A 59 -4.71 -10.37 -2.55
C SER A 59 -4.81 -11.09 -1.22
N GLY A 60 -5.81 -11.96 -1.08
CA GLY A 60 -6.00 -12.71 0.13
C GLY A 60 -7.31 -13.47 0.18
N TYR A 61 -7.57 -14.02 1.35
CA TYR A 61 -8.89 -14.52 1.75
C TYR A 61 -9.18 -13.97 3.15
N LEU A 62 -9.10 -14.80 4.20
CA LEU A 62 -9.16 -14.29 5.58
C LEU A 62 -7.90 -13.53 5.98
N HIS A 63 -6.75 -13.82 5.35
CA HIS A 63 -5.51 -13.10 5.53
C HIS A 63 -5.25 -12.32 4.25
N TRP A 64 -5.14 -11.01 4.38
CA TRP A 64 -5.01 -10.11 3.26
C TRP A 64 -3.65 -9.45 3.32
N GLU A 65 -2.96 -9.45 2.19
CA GLU A 65 -1.66 -8.81 2.01
C GLU A 65 -1.76 -7.82 0.85
N GLY A 66 -1.09 -6.68 0.95
CA GLY A 66 -0.99 -5.76 -0.17
C GLY A 66 0.07 -4.69 -0.04
N LEU A 67 0.28 -4.00 -1.15
CA LEU A 67 1.18 -2.88 -1.34
C LEU A 67 0.36 -1.63 -1.64
N ILE A 68 0.72 -0.53 -0.98
CA ILE A 68 0.17 0.80 -1.26
C ILE A 68 1.29 1.72 -1.73
N CYS A 69 1.05 2.41 -2.84
CA CYS A 69 1.85 3.52 -3.35
C CYS A 69 0.95 4.65 -3.83
N LEU A 70 1.51 5.72 -4.40
CA LEU A 70 0.73 6.73 -5.10
C LEU A 70 0.31 6.18 -6.48
N GLU A 71 -0.89 6.55 -6.95
CA GLU A 71 -1.35 6.21 -8.31
C GLU A 71 -0.44 6.82 -9.39
N LYS A 72 0.16 7.97 -9.09
CA LYS A 72 1.16 8.65 -9.92
C LYS A 72 2.54 8.46 -9.31
N ILE A 73 3.58 8.46 -10.15
CA ILE A 73 4.98 8.43 -9.71
C ILE A 73 5.19 9.48 -8.62
N GLY A 74 5.58 9.02 -7.43
CA GLY A 74 5.82 9.85 -6.28
C GLY A 74 5.92 9.01 -5.01
N LYS A 75 5.90 9.70 -3.87
CA LYS A 75 6.26 9.10 -2.59
C LYS A 75 5.08 9.16 -1.64
N CYS A 76 4.65 8.02 -1.13
CA CYS A 76 3.85 8.00 0.08
C CYS A 76 4.62 8.62 1.24
N ASP A 77 3.88 9.16 2.20
CA ASP A 77 4.41 9.67 3.44
C ASP A 77 3.73 9.00 4.64
N GLU A 78 4.11 9.45 5.84
CA GLU A 78 3.60 8.92 7.09
C GLU A 78 2.09 9.16 7.27
N SER A 79 1.53 10.21 6.67
CA SER A 79 0.10 10.50 6.77
C SER A 79 -0.73 9.47 6.02
N HIS A 80 -0.25 8.97 4.88
CA HIS A 80 -0.91 7.89 4.14
C HIS A 80 -0.93 6.58 4.94
N ARG A 81 0.19 6.26 5.62
CA ARG A 81 0.28 5.07 6.48
C ARG A 81 -0.73 5.13 7.63
N GLN A 82 -0.79 6.28 8.31
CA GLN A 82 -1.70 6.50 9.42
C GLN A 82 -3.17 6.47 8.97
N LEU A 83 -3.48 7.07 7.82
CA LEU A 83 -4.81 7.06 7.25
C LEU A 83 -5.31 5.62 7.00
N VAL A 84 -4.48 4.80 6.35
CA VAL A 84 -4.80 3.39 6.07
C VAL A 84 -4.97 2.62 7.37
N GLN A 85 -4.02 2.72 8.30
CA GLN A 85 -4.08 2.03 9.58
C GLN A 85 -5.38 2.37 10.35
N GLN A 86 -5.70 3.65 10.47
CA GLN A 86 -6.89 4.11 11.19
C GLN A 86 -8.19 3.62 10.55
N TRP A 87 -8.27 3.57 9.23
CA TRP A 87 -9.45 3.06 8.55
C TRP A 87 -9.63 1.57 8.82
N LEU A 88 -8.56 0.76 8.74
CA LEU A 88 -8.63 -0.67 9.00
C LEU A 88 -9.05 -0.96 10.45
N GLU A 89 -8.46 -0.24 11.42
CA GLU A 89 -8.81 -0.35 12.84
C GLU A 89 -10.28 0.02 13.09
N LYS A 90 -10.75 1.12 12.51
CA LYS A 90 -12.14 1.58 12.64
C LYS A 90 -13.16 0.62 12.04
N ASN A 91 -12.77 -0.15 11.02
CA ASN A 91 -13.63 -1.14 10.38
C ASN A 91 -13.49 -2.54 10.99
N GLY A 92 -12.81 -2.68 12.14
CA GLY A 92 -12.80 -3.91 12.92
C GLY A 92 -11.92 -5.03 12.35
N LEU A 93 -10.99 -4.69 11.47
CA LEU A 93 -10.01 -5.64 10.94
C LEU A 93 -8.96 -5.98 12.00
N GLN A 94 -8.43 -7.19 11.93
CA GLN A 94 -7.57 -7.78 12.95
C GLN A 94 -6.14 -7.90 12.45
N GLN A 95 -5.18 -8.04 13.38
CA GLN A 95 -3.77 -8.28 13.07
C GLN A 95 -3.23 -7.32 11.98
N ILE A 96 -3.55 -6.03 12.13
CA ILE A 96 -3.18 -5.00 11.17
C ILE A 96 -1.68 -4.73 11.29
N GLU A 97 -0.97 -4.88 10.19
CA GLU A 97 0.46 -4.58 10.06
C GLU A 97 0.67 -3.60 8.92
N VAL A 98 1.32 -2.47 9.22
CA VAL A 98 1.67 -1.45 8.22
C VAL A 98 3.18 -1.24 8.26
N SER A 99 3.89 -1.66 7.22
CA SER A 99 5.36 -1.56 7.17
C SER A 99 5.83 -0.11 7.17
N GLN A 100 7.12 0.12 7.40
CA GLN A 100 7.74 1.41 7.09
C GLN A 100 7.68 1.70 5.58
N LEU A 101 7.89 2.96 5.20
CA LEU A 101 8.04 3.36 3.80
C LEU A 101 9.32 2.76 3.21
N PHE A 102 9.24 2.23 2.00
CA PHE A 102 10.38 1.71 1.25
C PHE A 102 10.26 2.02 -0.24
N ASP A 103 11.39 1.94 -0.95
CA ASP A 103 11.43 2.06 -2.40
C ASP A 103 10.85 0.80 -3.04
N ILE A 104 9.68 0.92 -3.67
CA ILE A 104 8.92 -0.23 -4.16
C ILE A 104 9.63 -0.99 -5.29
N TRP A 105 10.68 -0.41 -5.87
CA TRP A 105 11.45 -1.02 -6.95
C TRP A 105 12.69 -1.77 -6.48
N TRP A 106 13.25 -1.41 -5.33
CA TRP A 106 14.58 -1.87 -4.91
C TRP A 106 14.65 -2.42 -3.50
N ASP A 107 13.79 -1.94 -2.60
CA ASP A 107 13.94 -2.16 -1.16
C ASP A 107 12.74 -2.93 -0.57
N TYR A 108 12.18 -3.88 -1.34
CA TYR A 108 11.04 -4.67 -0.88
C TYR A 108 11.41 -5.43 0.42
N PRO A 109 10.66 -5.22 1.51
CA PRO A 109 11.00 -5.82 2.81
C PRO A 109 10.83 -7.34 2.75
N ALA A 110 11.78 -8.06 3.36
CA ALA A 110 11.64 -9.50 3.54
C ALA A 110 10.44 -9.80 4.46
N LYS A 111 9.70 -10.86 4.13
CA LYS A 111 8.65 -11.42 5.00
C LYS A 111 9.24 -12.02 6.27
#